data_AF-A0A7X7VUI8-F1
#
_entry.id   AF-A0A7X7VUI8-F1
#
_cell.length_a   1.000
_cell.length_b   1.000
_cell.length_c   1.000
_cell.angle_alpha   90.00
_cell.angle_beta   90.00
_cell.angle_gamma   90.00
#
_symmetry.space_group_name_H-M   'P 1'
#
loop_
_entity.id
_entity.type
_entity.pdbx_description
1 polymer ?
#
loop_
_entity_poly.entity_id
_entity_poly.type
_entity_poly.pdbx_seq_one_letter_code
_entity_poly.pdbx_strand_id
1 'polypeptide(L)'
;MFVANHVIAVFHGHDHLFAKEELNGIIYQEVPQPGTNRANDTNSAAEYGYLCVDTFGSPGYLRVTVKPDEVTFEYIRTYLPQDEKSGQANGQVDFSYSVLP
;
A
#
# COMPACT_ATOMS: atom_id res chain seq x y z
N MET A 1 13.59 -17.60 6.59
CA MET A 1 14.37 -16.38 6.89
C MET A 1 13.51 -15.34 7.61
N PHE A 2 12.47 -14.77 6.98
CA PHE A 2 11.68 -13.69 7.58
C PHE A 2 11.00 -14.05 8.91
N VAL A 3 10.28 -15.18 8.97
CA VAL A 3 9.65 -15.66 10.22
C VAL A 3 10.66 -15.82 11.35
N ALA A 4 11.80 -16.46 11.06
CA ALA A 4 12.86 -16.71 12.05
C ALA A 4 13.55 -15.42 12.56
N ASN A 5 13.36 -14.29 11.87
CA ASN A 5 13.90 -12.99 12.25
C ASN A 5 12.82 -12.02 12.73
N HIS A 6 11.61 -12.50 12.99
CA HIS A 6 10.49 -11.68 13.48
C HIS A 6 10.18 -10.48 12.57
N VAL A 7 10.29 -10.67 11.26
CA VAL A 7 9.88 -9.66 10.28
C VAL A 7 8.36 -9.60 10.23
N ILE A 8 7.78 -8.42 10.45
CA ILE A 8 6.32 -8.22 10.41
C ILE A 8 5.82 -7.71 9.05
N ALA A 9 6.70 -7.10 8.25
CA ALA A 9 6.36 -6.60 6.92
C ALA A 9 7.57 -6.59 5.99
N VAL A 10 7.33 -6.89 4.71
CA VAL A 10 8.27 -6.78 3.60
C VAL A 10 7.66 -5.84 2.57
N PHE A 11 8.45 -4.86 2.13
CA PHE A 11 8.04 -3.89 1.11
C PHE A 11 8.70 -4.22 -0.23
N HIS A 12 7.91 -4.15 -1.30
CA HIS A 12 8.43 -4.12 -2.66
C HIS A 12 7.68 -3.07 -3.48
N GLY A 13 8.21 -2.76 -4.66
CA GLY A 13 7.60 -1.87 -5.64
C GLY A 13 7.67 -2.55 -7.01
N HIS A 14 7.78 -1.75 -8.09
CA HIS A 14 7.80 -2.14 -9.52
C HIS A 14 6.42 -2.17 -10.18
N ASP A 15 5.37 -2.53 -9.45
CA ASP A 15 4.08 -2.87 -10.07
C ASP A 15 3.14 -1.67 -10.17
N HIS A 16 3.53 -0.56 -9.53
CA HIS A 16 2.86 0.73 -9.60
C HIS A 16 1.42 0.70 -9.07
N LEU A 17 1.14 -0.16 -8.10
CA LEU A 17 -0.13 -0.27 -7.39
C LEU A 17 0.13 -0.35 -5.88
N PHE A 18 -0.91 -0.33 -5.08
CA PHE A 18 -0.87 -0.75 -3.69
C PHE A 18 -1.49 -2.14 -3.62
N ALA A 19 -0.84 -3.08 -2.95
CA ALA A 19 -1.47 -4.33 -2.54
C ALA A 19 -0.96 -4.78 -1.18
N LYS A 20 -1.88 -5.27 -0.35
CA LYS A 20 -1.56 -5.88 0.95
C LYS A 20 -1.90 -7.35 0.92
N GLU A 21 -0.91 -8.19 1.09
CA GLU A 21 -1.09 -9.64 1.31
C GLU A 21 -0.49 -10.05 2.66
N GLU A 22 -1.00 -11.14 3.22
CA GLU A 22 -0.52 -11.66 4.49
C GLU A 22 -0.24 -13.15 4.38
N LEU A 23 0.95 -13.56 4.79
CA LEU A 23 1.36 -14.95 4.81
C LEU A 23 2.23 -15.22 6.04
N ASN A 24 1.84 -16.21 6.84
CA ASN A 24 2.52 -16.60 8.07
C ASN A 24 2.75 -15.43 9.06
N GLY A 25 1.77 -14.52 9.17
CA GLY A 25 1.85 -13.35 10.05
C GLY A 25 2.78 -12.24 9.56
N ILE A 26 3.23 -12.31 8.30
CA ILE A 26 4.07 -11.30 7.66
C ILE A 26 3.24 -10.59 6.60
N ILE A 27 3.26 -9.27 6.59
CA ILE A 27 2.67 -8.46 5.54
C ILE A 27 3.62 -8.39 4.34
N TYR A 28 3.12 -8.74 3.16
CA TYR A 28 3.79 -8.52 1.89
C TYR A 28 3.10 -7.32 1.23
N GLN A 29 3.81 -6.20 1.18
CA GLN A 29 3.26 -4.91 0.79
C GLN A 29 3.91 -4.44 -0.49
N GLU A 30 3.13 -4.40 -1.57
CA GLU A 30 3.48 -3.64 -2.78
C GLU A 30 3.20 -2.17 -2.51
N VAL A 31 4.21 -1.32 -2.66
CA VAL A 31 4.10 0.11 -2.37
C VAL A 31 3.73 0.89 -3.64
N PRO A 32 2.75 1.81 -3.53
CA PRO A 32 2.30 2.62 -4.66
C PRO A 32 3.41 3.54 -5.18
N GLN A 33 3.33 3.88 -6.47
CA GLN A 33 4.21 4.88 -7.09
C GLN A 33 3.59 6.28 -6.94
N PRO A 34 4.26 7.23 -6.25
CA PRO A 34 3.69 8.58 -6.04
C PRO A 34 3.48 9.39 -7.32
N GLY A 35 4.35 9.18 -8.32
CA GLY A 35 4.32 9.89 -9.60
C GLY A 35 3.85 9.02 -10.77
N THR A 36 2.96 8.05 -10.55
CA THR A 36 2.42 7.26 -11.67
C THR A 36 1.66 8.15 -12.64
N ASN A 37 1.79 7.88 -13.94
CA ASN A 37 0.92 8.43 -14.97
C ASN A 37 -0.30 7.53 -15.26
N ARG A 38 -0.35 6.33 -14.66
CA ARG A 38 -1.44 5.36 -14.75
C ARG A 38 -2.30 5.43 -13.48
N ALA A 39 -3.00 6.54 -13.31
CA ALA A 39 -3.80 6.77 -12.11
C ALA A 39 -4.93 5.73 -11.99
N ASN A 40 -5.04 5.15 -10.79
CA ASN A 40 -6.01 4.14 -10.37
C ASN A 40 -6.00 2.84 -11.18
N ASP A 41 -4.91 2.56 -11.89
CA ASP A 41 -4.76 1.32 -12.66
C ASP A 41 -4.37 0.15 -11.76
N THR A 42 -5.14 -0.93 -11.82
CA THR A 42 -4.90 -2.20 -11.13
C THR A 42 -4.96 -3.40 -12.08
N ASN A 43 -4.96 -3.17 -13.40
CA ASN A 43 -5.17 -4.24 -14.39
C ASN A 43 -4.09 -5.33 -14.36
N SER A 44 -2.86 -4.99 -13.96
CA SER A 44 -1.76 -5.94 -13.79
C SER A 44 -1.87 -6.79 -12.52
N ALA A 45 -2.78 -6.47 -11.60
CA ALA A 45 -2.79 -7.06 -10.27
C ALA A 45 -2.93 -8.60 -10.31
N ALA A 46 -3.93 -9.10 -11.03
CA ALA A 46 -4.18 -10.54 -11.14
C ALA A 46 -3.06 -11.27 -11.92
N GLU A 47 -2.49 -10.62 -12.94
CA GLU A 47 -1.37 -11.18 -13.71
C GLU A 47 -0.12 -11.34 -12.85
N TYR A 48 0.11 -10.39 -11.92
CA TYR A 48 1.23 -10.40 -10.99
C TYR A 48 0.98 -11.23 -9.73
N GLY A 49 -0.22 -11.82 -9.60
CA GLY A 49 -0.55 -12.75 -8.54
C GLY A 49 -1.14 -12.12 -7.27
N TYR A 50 -1.48 -10.82 -7.29
CA TYR A 50 -2.25 -10.22 -6.22
C TYR A 50 -3.71 -10.70 -6.30
N LEU A 51 -4.08 -11.62 -5.41
CA LEU A 51 -5.41 -12.23 -5.38
C LEU A 51 -6.30 -11.67 -4.25
N CYS A 52 -5.77 -10.73 -3.47
CA CYS A 52 -6.47 -10.11 -2.35
C CYS A 52 -7.36 -8.94 -2.79
N VAL A 53 -8.37 -8.65 -1.95
CA VAL A 53 -9.26 -7.50 -2.14
C VAL A 53 -8.62 -6.16 -1.78
N ASP A 54 -7.54 -6.18 -1.00
CA ASP A 54 -6.82 -4.98 -0.54
C ASP A 54 -5.81 -4.50 -1.60
N THR A 55 -6.30 -4.34 -2.83
CA THR A 55 -5.55 -3.86 -3.99
C THR A 55 -6.12 -2.54 -4.48
N PHE A 56 -5.29 -1.49 -4.54
CA PHE A 56 -5.68 -0.14 -4.95
C PHE A 56 -4.69 0.40 -5.98
N GLY A 57 -5.14 1.20 -6.94
CA GLY A 57 -4.23 1.80 -7.92
C GLY A 57 -3.55 3.06 -7.39
N SER A 58 -2.34 3.35 -7.86
CA SER A 58 -1.56 4.58 -7.61
C SER A 58 -2.24 5.86 -8.17
N PRO A 59 -1.82 7.12 -7.92
CA PRO A 59 -0.65 7.58 -7.20
C PRO A 59 -0.83 7.67 -5.68
N GLY A 60 0.24 7.35 -4.96
CA GLY A 60 0.38 7.65 -3.54
C GLY A 60 1.65 7.07 -2.95
N TYR A 61 1.76 7.10 -1.62
CA TYR A 61 2.84 6.49 -0.85
C TYR A 61 2.28 5.81 0.40
N LEU A 62 3.08 4.93 0.99
CA LEU A 62 2.77 4.34 2.28
C LEU A 62 3.43 5.13 3.40
N ARG A 63 2.65 5.58 4.39
CA ARG A 63 3.15 6.12 5.65
C ARG A 63 3.09 5.02 6.71
N VAL A 64 4.22 4.78 7.38
CA VAL A 64 4.32 3.78 8.44
C VAL A 64 4.64 4.47 9.76
N THR A 65 3.79 4.27 10.76
CA THR A 65 3.97 4.77 12.12
C THR A 65 4.25 3.59 13.04
N VAL A 66 5.41 3.59 13.70
CA VAL A 66 5.85 2.49 14.58
C VAL A 66 5.76 2.95 16.03
N LYS A 67 5.04 2.18 16.84
CA LYS A 67 4.98 2.29 18.31
C LYS A 67 5.48 0.97 18.93
N PRO A 68 5.77 0.95 20.25
CA PRO A 68 6.21 -0.28 20.92
C PRO A 68 5.23 -1.45 20.84
N ASP A 69 3.92 -1.16 20.72
CA ASP A 69 2.82 -2.11 20.79
C ASP A 69 2.00 -2.23 19.50
N GLU A 70 2.28 -1.38 18.51
CA GLU A 70 1.48 -1.29 17.28
C GLU A 70 2.31 -0.69 16.14
N VAL A 71 2.16 -1.24 14.93
CA VAL A 71 2.62 -0.59 13.69
C VAL A 71 1.44 -0.30 12.80
N THR A 72 1.23 0.98 12.48
CA THR A 72 0.15 1.46 11.62
C THR A 72 0.69 1.79 10.24
N PHE A 73 -0.03 1.34 9.21
CA PHE A 73 0.25 1.59 7.81
C PHE A 73 -0.91 2.39 7.22
N GLU A 74 -0.58 3.42 6.45
CA GLU A 74 -1.57 4.31 5.83
C GLU A 74 -1.19 4.55 4.38
N TYR A 75 -2.10 4.19 3.47
CA TYR A 75 -1.96 4.52 2.05
C TYR A 75 -2.43 5.96 1.81
N ILE A 76 -1.49 6.86 1.54
CA ILE A 76 -1.74 8.28 1.32
C ILE A 76 -1.71 8.59 -0.17
N ARG A 77 -2.77 9.21 -0.69
CA ARG A 77 -2.87 9.60 -2.10
C ARG A 77 -2.05 10.83 -2.44
N THR A 78 -1.45 10.85 -3.64
CA THR A 78 -0.69 11.99 -4.17
C THR A 78 -1.28 12.52 -5.48
N TYR A 79 -2.56 12.88 -5.44
CA TYR A 79 -3.23 13.49 -6.60
C TYR A 79 -2.65 14.87 -6.92
N LEU A 80 -2.57 15.20 -8.21
CA LEU A 80 -2.23 16.56 -8.64
C LEU A 80 -3.44 17.48 -8.43
N PRO A 81 -3.24 18.81 -8.26
CA PRO A 81 -4.35 19.76 -8.05
C PRO A 81 -5.46 19.68 -9.12
N GLN A 82 -5.09 19.38 -10.36
CA GLN A 82 -6.04 19.22 -11.48
C GLN A 82 -6.87 17.92 -11.42
N ASP A 83 -6.41 16.93 -10.65
CA ASP A 83 -7.05 15.63 -10.48
C ASP A 83 -7.88 15.57 -9.19
N GLU A 84 -7.83 16.60 -8.34
CA GLU A 84 -8.65 16.67 -7.13
C GLU A 84 -10.13 16.90 -7.45
N LYS A 85 -11.01 16.19 -6.74
CA LYS A 85 -12.48 16.29 -6.86
C LYS A 85 -13.13 15.85 -5.55
N SER A 86 -14.45 15.98 -5.45
CA SER A 86 -15.19 15.52 -4.26
C SER A 86 -14.89 14.04 -3.98
N GLY A 87 -14.38 13.74 -2.78
CA GLY A 87 -13.96 12.39 -2.37
C GLY A 87 -12.59 11.93 -2.89
N GLN A 88 -11.84 12.81 -3.57
CA GLN A 88 -10.51 12.53 -4.10
C GLN A 88 -9.61 13.75 -3.88
N ALA A 89 -8.90 13.78 -2.76
CA ALA A 89 -8.03 14.88 -2.38
C ALA A 89 -6.58 14.42 -2.20
N ASN A 90 -5.64 15.30 -2.51
CA ASN A 90 -4.24 15.06 -2.21
C ASN A 90 -4.03 14.93 -0.69
N GLY A 91 -3.22 13.97 -0.25
CA GLY A 91 -2.96 13.72 1.16
C GLY A 91 -4.05 12.93 1.89
N GLN A 92 -5.12 12.51 1.21
CA GLN A 92 -6.15 11.66 1.83
C GLN A 92 -5.60 10.26 2.14
N VAL A 93 -6.06 9.67 3.24
CA VAL A 93 -5.84 8.26 3.57
C VAL A 93 -6.89 7.44 2.84
N ASP A 94 -6.48 6.63 1.87
CA ASP A 94 -7.37 5.75 1.08
C ASP A 94 -7.57 4.39 1.77
N PHE A 95 -6.54 3.93 2.47
CA PHE A 95 -6.55 2.65 3.19
C PHE A 95 -5.66 2.73 4.43
N SER A 96 -6.03 2.04 5.51
CA SER A 96 -5.23 1.96 6.72
C SER A 96 -5.41 0.63 7.42
N TYR A 97 -4.33 0.11 7.99
CA TYR A 97 -4.35 -1.08 8.83
C TYR A 97 -3.24 -1.02 9.89
N SER A 98 -3.45 -1.75 10.98
CA SER A 98 -2.46 -1.92 12.05
C SER A 98 -2.08 -3.38 12.21
N VAL A 99 -0.84 -3.64 12.61
CA VAL A 99 -0.37 -4.96 13.05
C VAL A 99 0.28 -4.84 14.43
N LEU A 100 0.20 -5.90 15.21
CA LEU A 100 0.94 -6.02 16.47
C LEU A 100 2.34 -6.58 16.18
N PRO A 101 3.40 -6.09 16.84
CA PRO A 101 4.76 -6.61 16.70
C PRO A 101 4.93 -8.08 17.09
#